data_AF-A0AB34KBP3-F1
#
_entry.id   AF-A0AB34KBP3-F1
#
_cell.length_a   1.000
_cell.length_b   1.000
_cell.length_c   1.000
_cell.angle_alpha   90.00
_cell.angle_beta   90.00
_cell.angle_gamma   90.00
#
_symmetry.space_group_name_H-M   'P 1'
#
loop_
_entity.id
_entity.type
_entity.pdbx_description
1 polymer ?
#
loop_
_entity_poly.entity_id
_entity_poly.type
_entity_poly.pdbx_seq_one_letter_code
_entity_poly.pdbx_strand_id
1 'polypeptide(L)'
;MGCCPSSAADDAEDADNDAPRSTRKQAKAKILTVEPSHIELDERTCDFSRRPEAYEPDEDLLARAEAEAAARRRAEEGRAEEELTRRLADQVALEAARKEAAAKAEREAEEKARQAAEAEARREAEEKARREAAAAEQARLTSLTAAIGGTVARKKAVAQTRVEKLSKAAASSLDERAALSAFTKYEDSVQQAAAQLLARLPALARLGRRQPNKGAPTKADLGSLASLLSMEEHTRNAQFMSVMHAGASSQEHMLPLSATPSIVQVNALRSYVKHCSAMLDKLMSRIPLMPADVAPSASGYLSAVSQHRDLARAALSV
;
A
#
# COMPACT_ATOMS: atom_id res chain seq x y z
N MET A 1 28.56 -21.13 7.84
CA MET A 1 27.36 -21.98 8.01
C MET A 1 26.59 -21.44 9.20
N GLY A 2 25.76 -20.43 8.96
CA GLY A 2 24.96 -19.76 9.99
C GLY A 2 23.50 -20.10 9.76
N CYS A 3 22.88 -20.76 10.73
CA CYS A 3 21.43 -20.93 10.76
C CYS A 3 20.84 -19.76 11.56
N CYS A 4 20.10 -18.90 10.88
CA CYS A 4 19.17 -17.96 11.49
C CYS A 4 17.78 -18.61 11.48
N PRO A 5 17.01 -18.58 12.58
CA PRO A 5 15.57 -18.74 12.49
C PRO A 5 14.90 -17.38 12.31
N SER A 6 14.11 -17.29 11.26
CA SER A 6 13.29 -16.16 10.87
C SER A 6 12.12 -15.98 11.83
N SER A 7 11.90 -14.73 12.18
CA SER A 7 10.71 -14.16 12.81
C SER A 7 9.45 -14.44 11.98
N ALA A 8 8.48 -15.14 12.56
CA ALA A 8 7.09 -15.13 12.13
C ALA A 8 6.31 -14.26 13.11
N ALA A 9 5.79 -13.15 12.60
CA ALA A 9 4.90 -12.25 13.29
C ALA A 9 3.44 -12.61 12.94
N ASP A 10 2.58 -12.35 13.92
CA ASP A 10 1.18 -11.92 13.81
C ASP A 10 0.23 -12.78 12.96
N ASP A 11 -0.64 -13.54 13.65
CA ASP A 11 -2.05 -13.77 13.29
C ASP A 11 -2.68 -14.75 14.32
N ALA A 12 -3.54 -14.23 15.22
CA ALA A 12 -4.64 -14.89 15.92
C ALA A 12 -5.05 -13.99 17.11
N GLU A 13 -5.93 -13.01 16.93
CA GLU A 13 -7.39 -13.16 16.96
C GLU A 13 -7.90 -13.86 18.24
N ASP A 14 -8.45 -13.02 19.11
CA ASP A 14 -9.64 -13.25 19.93
C ASP A 14 -10.17 -14.69 19.98
N ALA A 15 -9.86 -15.42 21.04
CA ALA A 15 -10.71 -16.50 21.51
C ALA A 15 -10.55 -16.72 23.02
N ASP A 16 -11.68 -16.70 23.70
CA ASP A 16 -11.95 -17.40 24.95
C ASP A 16 -11.31 -16.83 26.23
N ASN A 17 -11.92 -15.73 26.66
CA ASN A 17 -12.11 -15.38 28.07
C ASN A 17 -12.96 -16.47 28.76
N ASP A 18 -12.38 -17.66 28.94
CA ASP A 18 -12.91 -18.75 29.75
C ASP A 18 -12.70 -18.41 31.24
N ALA A 19 -13.53 -17.47 31.71
CA ALA A 19 -13.79 -17.34 33.13
C ALA A 19 -14.26 -18.71 33.66
N PRO A 20 -13.64 -19.28 34.71
CA PRO A 20 -14.16 -20.50 35.29
C PRO A 20 -15.55 -20.20 35.82
N ARG A 21 -16.58 -20.66 35.07
CA ARG A 21 -17.94 -20.82 35.55
C ARG A 21 -17.84 -21.71 36.78
N SER A 22 -17.71 -21.05 37.92
CA SER A 22 -17.94 -21.56 39.25
C SER A 22 -19.26 -22.30 39.19
N THR A 23 -19.17 -23.62 39.02
CA THR A 23 -20.26 -24.53 39.29
C THR A 23 -20.42 -24.52 40.81
N ARG A 24 -20.99 -23.40 41.30
CA ARG A 24 -21.61 -23.30 42.62
C ARG A 24 -22.81 -24.23 42.55
N LYS A 25 -22.51 -25.54 42.60
CA LYS A 25 -23.46 -26.58 43.00
C LYS A 25 -24.07 -26.03 44.26
N GLN A 26 -25.31 -25.57 44.13
CA GLN A 26 -26.17 -25.29 45.26
C GLN A 26 -26.28 -26.63 45.99
N ALA A 27 -25.37 -26.87 46.92
CA ALA A 27 -25.63 -27.76 48.02
C ALA A 27 -26.81 -27.13 48.72
N LYS A 28 -28.02 -27.54 48.31
CA LYS A 28 -29.23 -27.41 49.12
C LYS A 28 -28.84 -27.98 50.47
N ALA A 29 -28.48 -27.09 51.40
CA ALA A 29 -28.48 -27.40 52.80
C ALA A 29 -29.92 -27.84 53.08
N LYS A 30 -30.14 -29.15 53.11
CA LYS A 30 -31.27 -29.73 53.81
C LYS A 30 -31.05 -29.26 55.25
N ILE A 31 -31.68 -28.14 55.58
CA ILE A 31 -32.01 -27.83 56.95
C ILE A 31 -32.87 -29.01 57.36
N LEU A 32 -32.23 -30.01 57.98
CA LEU A 32 -32.92 -31.01 58.76
C LEU A 32 -33.57 -30.20 59.88
N THR A 33 -34.80 -29.74 59.61
CA THR A 33 -35.78 -29.46 60.62
C THR A 33 -35.89 -30.73 61.44
N VAL A 34 -35.09 -30.80 62.50
CA VAL A 34 -35.26 -31.78 63.56
C VAL A 34 -36.64 -31.48 64.09
N GLU A 35 -37.63 -32.28 63.68
CA GLU A 35 -38.93 -32.24 64.28
C GLU A 35 -38.74 -32.42 65.79
N PRO A 36 -39.35 -31.58 66.62
CA PRO A 36 -39.31 -31.76 68.06
C PRO A 36 -40.00 -33.11 68.33
N SER A 37 -39.20 -34.16 68.49
CA SER A 37 -39.68 -35.42 69.03
C SER A 37 -40.33 -35.07 70.36
N HIS A 38 -41.65 -35.26 70.42
CA HIS A 38 -42.41 -35.22 71.66
C HIS A 38 -41.69 -36.16 72.63
N ILE A 39 -40.89 -35.57 73.52
CA ILE A 39 -40.41 -36.26 74.70
C ILE A 39 -41.67 -36.39 75.53
N GLU A 40 -42.33 -37.54 75.43
CA GLU A 40 -43.29 -38.00 76.42
C GLU A 40 -42.51 -38.03 77.73
N LEU A 41 -42.65 -36.95 78.51
CA LEU A 41 -42.23 -36.92 79.90
C LEU A 41 -43.14 -37.93 80.59
N ASP A 42 -42.67 -39.18 80.62
CA ASP A 42 -43.27 -40.27 81.35
C ASP A 42 -43.38 -39.80 82.81
N GLU A 43 -44.60 -39.44 83.25
CA GLU A 43 -44.94 -38.89 84.57
C GLU A 43 -44.78 -39.95 85.68
N ARG A 44 -43.76 -40.81 85.57
CA ARG A 44 -43.38 -41.78 86.59
C ARG A 44 -42.84 -41.02 87.78
N THR A 45 -43.77 -40.68 88.68
CA THR A 45 -43.55 -40.59 90.13
C THR A 45 -42.22 -39.94 90.47
N CYS A 46 -42.14 -38.62 90.29
CA CYS A 46 -41.16 -37.81 91.00
C CYS A 46 -41.45 -37.95 92.49
N ASP A 47 -40.85 -38.97 93.12
CA ASP A 47 -40.81 -39.11 94.57
C ASP A 47 -39.88 -38.00 95.12
N PHE A 48 -40.44 -36.79 95.17
CA PHE A 48 -39.83 -35.55 95.63
C PHE A 48 -39.52 -35.59 97.14
N SER A 49 -39.79 -36.71 97.80
CA SER A 49 -39.62 -36.92 99.25
C SER A 49 -38.20 -37.34 99.62
N ARG A 50 -37.36 -37.75 98.66
CA ARG A 50 -35.92 -37.89 98.89
C ARG A 50 -35.27 -36.51 98.85
N ARG A 51 -35.15 -35.91 100.04
CA ARG A 51 -34.24 -34.79 100.29
C ARG A 51 -32.88 -35.20 99.68
N PRO A 52 -32.37 -34.51 98.65
CA PRO A 52 -31.05 -34.83 98.12
C PRO A 52 -30.09 -34.69 99.29
N GLU A 53 -29.41 -35.79 99.64
CA GLU A 53 -28.26 -35.71 100.53
C GLU A 53 -27.34 -34.65 99.93
N ALA A 54 -26.96 -33.66 100.75
CA ALA A 54 -26.15 -32.55 100.31
C ALA A 54 -24.85 -33.13 99.75
N TYR A 55 -24.78 -33.22 98.42
CA TYR A 55 -23.60 -33.68 97.71
C TYR A 55 -22.59 -32.56 97.84
N GLU A 56 -21.69 -32.67 98.81
CA GLU A 56 -20.50 -31.84 98.86
C GLU A 56 -19.61 -32.33 97.70
N PRO A 57 -19.44 -31.52 96.64
CA PRO A 57 -18.60 -31.91 95.53
C PRO A 57 -17.18 -32.12 96.05
N ASP A 58 -16.57 -33.20 95.62
CA ASP A 58 -15.18 -33.52 95.94
C ASP A 58 -14.27 -32.39 95.42
N GLU A 59 -13.67 -31.63 96.33
CA GLU A 59 -12.80 -30.49 96.04
C GLU A 59 -11.65 -30.88 95.08
N ASP A 60 -11.19 -32.14 95.15
CA ASP A 60 -10.16 -32.66 94.27
C ASP A 60 -10.63 -32.80 92.81
N LEU A 61 -11.92 -33.06 92.58
CA LEU A 61 -12.51 -33.12 91.24
C LEU A 61 -12.70 -31.72 90.65
N LEU A 62 -13.07 -30.74 91.48
CA LEU A 62 -13.16 -29.33 91.06
C LEU A 62 -11.79 -28.80 90.67
N ALA A 63 -10.76 -29.04 91.49
CA ALA A 63 -9.39 -28.62 91.18
C ALA A 63 -8.85 -29.25 89.88
N ARG A 64 -9.16 -30.52 89.61
CA ARG A 64 -8.80 -31.19 88.33
C ARG A 64 -9.54 -30.60 87.14
N ALA A 65 -10.84 -30.33 87.28
CA ALA A 65 -11.65 -29.72 86.23
C ALA A 65 -11.18 -28.29 85.90
N GLU A 66 -10.82 -27.50 86.92
CA GLU A 66 -10.24 -26.16 86.74
C GLU A 66 -8.86 -26.21 86.06
N ALA A 67 -8.01 -27.14 86.47
CA ALA A 67 -6.69 -27.34 85.85
C ALA A 67 -6.82 -27.75 84.37
N GLU A 68 -7.76 -28.65 84.05
CA GLU A 68 -8.03 -29.06 82.68
C GLU A 68 -8.62 -27.90 81.85
N ALA A 69 -9.54 -27.12 82.41
CA ALA A 69 -10.09 -25.94 81.76
C ALA A 69 -9.01 -24.88 81.49
N ALA A 70 -8.10 -24.67 82.45
CA ALA A 70 -6.96 -23.78 82.29
C ALA A 70 -5.98 -24.28 81.20
N ALA A 71 -5.73 -25.59 81.13
CA ALA A 71 -4.90 -26.18 80.07
C ALA A 71 -5.55 -26.01 78.69
N ARG A 72 -6.87 -26.18 78.57
CA ARG A 72 -7.62 -25.94 77.33
C ARG A 72 -7.53 -24.47 76.90
N ARG A 73 -7.73 -23.52 77.83
CA ARG A 73 -7.60 -22.08 77.53
C ARG A 73 -6.20 -21.74 77.00
N ARG A 74 -5.14 -22.23 77.64
CA ARG A 74 -3.75 -22.01 77.17
C ARG A 74 -3.51 -22.63 75.79
N ALA A 75 -4.08 -23.80 75.51
CA ALA A 75 -3.97 -24.44 74.19
C ALA A 75 -4.75 -23.67 73.11
N GLU A 76 -5.92 -23.13 73.44
CA GLU A 76 -6.71 -22.28 72.54
C GLU A 76 -6.03 -20.94 72.27
N GLU A 77 -5.44 -20.31 73.29
CA GLU A 77 -4.62 -19.10 73.17
C GLU A 77 -3.42 -19.35 72.25
N GLY A 78 -2.68 -20.45 72.45
CA GLY A 78 -1.56 -20.82 71.57
C GLY A 78 -1.96 -21.03 70.11
N ARG A 79 -3.14 -21.65 69.86
CA ARG A 79 -3.67 -21.80 68.50
C ARG A 79 -4.09 -20.45 67.89
N ALA A 80 -4.69 -19.57 68.69
CA ALA A 80 -5.10 -18.24 68.23
C ALA A 80 -3.88 -17.39 67.87
N GLU A 81 -2.81 -17.44 68.65
CA GLU A 81 -1.54 -16.78 68.36
C GLU A 81 -0.89 -17.33 67.08
N GLU A 82 -0.84 -18.66 66.92
CA GLU A 82 -0.34 -19.30 65.69
C GLU A 82 -1.16 -18.88 64.45
N GLU A 83 -2.49 -18.82 64.57
CA GLU A 83 -3.34 -18.37 63.47
C GLU A 83 -3.10 -16.89 63.12
N LEU A 84 -2.93 -16.01 64.12
CA LEU A 84 -2.61 -14.60 63.89
C LEU A 84 -1.26 -14.44 63.20
N THR A 85 -0.23 -15.16 63.64
CA THR A 85 1.09 -15.12 62.98
C THR A 85 1.03 -15.61 61.54
N ARG A 86 0.26 -16.67 61.26
CA ARG A 86 0.04 -17.15 59.89
C ARG A 86 -0.67 -16.12 59.01
N ARG A 87 -1.73 -15.48 59.52
CA ARG A 87 -2.45 -14.42 58.79
C ARG A 87 -1.56 -13.21 58.50
N LEU A 88 -0.71 -12.81 59.45
CA LEU A 88 0.26 -11.75 59.24
C LEU A 88 1.31 -12.15 58.19
N ALA A 89 1.80 -13.38 58.22
CA ALA A 89 2.73 -13.89 57.21
C ALA A 89 2.10 -13.88 55.80
N ASP A 90 0.83 -14.31 55.68
CA ASP A 90 0.09 -14.28 54.42
C ASP A 90 -0.12 -12.84 53.91
N GLN A 91 -0.43 -11.89 54.80
CA GLN A 91 -0.56 -10.47 54.44
C GLN A 91 0.76 -9.89 53.94
N VAL A 92 1.87 -10.17 54.64
CA VAL A 92 3.21 -9.72 54.21
C VAL A 92 3.59 -10.32 52.86
N ALA A 93 3.30 -11.61 52.63
CA ALA A 93 3.55 -12.26 51.34
C ALA A 93 2.72 -11.62 50.21
N LEU A 94 1.44 -11.31 50.46
CA LEU A 94 0.58 -10.63 49.49
C LEU A 94 1.05 -9.21 49.18
N GLU A 95 1.48 -8.45 50.19
CA GLU A 95 2.05 -7.11 49.98
C GLU A 95 3.37 -7.15 49.21
N ALA A 96 4.24 -8.11 49.52
CA ALA A 96 5.49 -8.31 48.79
C ALA A 96 5.22 -8.64 47.31
N ALA A 97 4.30 -9.57 47.04
CA ALA A 97 3.90 -9.92 45.68
C ALA A 97 3.31 -8.72 44.91
N ARG A 98 2.51 -7.86 45.58
CA ARG A 98 1.98 -6.64 44.97
C ARG A 98 3.08 -5.62 44.66
N LYS A 99 4.04 -5.43 45.56
CA LYS A 99 5.17 -4.51 45.33
C LYS A 99 6.07 -4.98 44.19
N GLU A 100 6.34 -6.29 44.11
CA GLU A 100 7.12 -6.85 43.01
C GLU A 100 6.41 -6.73 41.66
N ALA A 101 5.10 -7.03 41.62
CA ALA A 101 4.29 -6.85 40.41
C ALA A 101 4.24 -5.38 39.96
N ALA A 102 4.10 -4.44 40.89
CA ALA A 102 4.12 -3.01 40.59
C ALA A 102 5.49 -2.55 40.08
N ALA A 103 6.59 -2.96 40.72
CA ALA A 103 7.94 -2.63 40.29
C ALA A 103 8.27 -3.22 38.90
N LYS A 104 7.77 -4.41 38.60
CA LYS A 104 7.93 -5.02 37.27
C LYS A 104 7.14 -4.24 36.21
N ALA A 105 5.89 -3.86 36.52
CA ALA A 105 5.07 -3.05 35.62
C ALA A 105 5.69 -1.67 35.33
N GLU A 106 6.30 -1.03 36.34
CA GLU A 106 6.99 0.24 36.17
C GLU A 106 8.24 0.12 35.26
N ARG A 107 9.05 -0.92 35.46
CA ARG A 107 10.22 -1.20 34.59
C ARG A 107 9.82 -1.48 33.15
N GLU A 108 8.77 -2.27 32.94
CA GLU A 108 8.28 -2.56 31.59
C GLU A 108 7.70 -1.30 30.91
N ALA A 109 7.05 -0.41 31.67
CA ALA A 109 6.56 0.86 31.16
C ALA A 109 7.71 1.81 30.80
N GLU A 110 8.76 1.90 31.63
CA GLU A 110 9.95 2.71 31.37
C GLU A 110 10.73 2.19 30.14
N GLU A 111 10.90 0.87 30.02
CA GLU A 111 11.58 0.27 28.88
C GLU A 111 10.82 0.53 27.57
N LYS A 112 9.48 0.36 27.58
CA LYS A 112 8.65 0.69 26.42
C LYS A 112 8.73 2.17 26.05
N ALA A 113 8.76 3.07 27.04
CA ALA A 113 8.93 4.51 26.80
C ALA A 113 10.29 4.83 26.16
N ARG A 114 11.37 4.18 26.63
CA ARG A 114 12.71 4.29 26.02
C ARG A 114 12.74 3.79 24.58
N GLN A 115 12.17 2.61 24.31
CA GLN A 115 12.13 2.02 22.97
C GLN A 115 11.30 2.88 22.00
N ALA A 116 10.19 3.46 22.46
CA ALA A 116 9.38 4.37 21.65
C ALA A 116 10.15 5.65 21.30
N ALA A 117 10.83 6.26 22.27
CA ALA A 117 11.65 7.45 22.04
C ALA A 117 12.83 7.18 21.09
N GLU A 118 13.50 6.03 21.22
CA GLU A 118 14.58 5.63 20.31
C GLU A 118 14.07 5.36 18.88
N ALA A 119 12.92 4.69 18.75
CA ALA A 119 12.30 4.44 17.46
C ALA A 119 11.87 5.73 16.75
N GLU A 120 11.35 6.71 17.51
CA GLU A 120 10.98 8.03 16.98
C GLU A 120 12.23 8.80 16.53
N ALA A 121 13.28 8.87 17.35
CA ALA A 121 14.54 9.50 16.98
C ALA A 121 15.17 8.87 15.72
N ARG A 122 15.09 7.53 15.58
CA ARG A 122 15.56 6.83 14.38
C ARG A 122 14.74 7.18 13.15
N ARG A 123 13.41 7.26 13.27
CA ARG A 123 12.51 7.64 12.16
C ARG A 123 12.78 9.07 11.68
N GLU A 124 12.97 10.01 12.61
CA GLU A 124 13.29 11.39 12.24
C GLU A 124 14.65 11.51 11.54
N ALA A 125 15.66 10.78 12.02
CA ALA A 125 16.98 10.73 11.38
C ALA A 125 16.92 10.13 9.96
N GLU A 126 16.17 9.05 9.78
CA GLU A 126 15.97 8.40 8.47
C GLU A 126 15.18 9.30 7.51
N GLU A 127 14.14 9.97 7.99
CA GLU A 127 13.36 10.89 7.16
C GLU A 127 14.20 12.09 6.71
N LYS A 128 15.02 12.65 7.61
CA LYS A 128 15.94 13.73 7.25
C LYS A 128 16.96 13.28 6.20
N ALA A 129 17.55 12.10 6.36
CA ALA A 129 18.47 11.53 5.37
C ALA A 129 17.79 11.31 4.02
N ARG A 130 16.52 10.85 4.02
CA ARG A 130 15.73 10.67 2.78
C ARG A 130 15.43 12.00 2.10
N ARG A 131 15.09 13.05 2.86
CA ARG A 131 14.85 14.40 2.31
C ARG A 131 16.11 14.99 1.69
N GLU A 132 17.27 14.82 2.33
CA GLU A 132 18.56 15.26 1.80
C GLU A 132 18.95 14.50 0.53
N ALA A 133 18.74 13.17 0.50
CA ALA A 133 18.97 12.35 -0.69
C ALA A 133 18.04 12.75 -1.86
N ALA A 134 16.76 12.99 -1.59
CA ALA A 134 15.80 13.42 -2.60
C ALA A 134 16.14 14.83 -3.15
N ALA A 135 16.58 15.76 -2.29
CA ALA A 135 17.04 17.08 -2.71
C ALA A 135 18.29 16.98 -3.59
N ALA A 136 19.24 16.11 -3.25
CA ALA A 136 20.42 15.86 -4.06
C ALA A 136 20.07 15.23 -5.42
N GLU A 137 19.09 14.33 -5.47
CA GLU A 137 18.59 13.73 -6.71
C GLU A 137 17.89 14.79 -7.59
N GLN A 138 17.04 15.64 -7.01
CA GLN A 138 16.42 16.75 -7.74
C GLN A 138 17.46 17.75 -8.28
N ALA A 139 18.50 18.07 -7.50
CA ALA A 139 19.60 18.90 -7.97
C ALA A 139 20.34 18.25 -9.16
N ARG A 140 20.53 16.92 -9.12
CA ARG A 140 21.09 16.18 -10.26
C ARG A 140 20.18 16.23 -11.49
N LEU A 141 18.89 15.97 -11.33
CA LEU A 141 17.92 16.00 -12.43
C LEU A 141 17.82 17.38 -13.08
N THR A 142 17.80 18.45 -12.27
CA THR A 142 17.79 19.83 -12.79
C THR A 142 19.07 20.16 -13.54
N SER A 143 20.24 19.76 -13.02
CA SER A 143 21.52 19.94 -13.73
C SER A 143 21.57 19.20 -15.07
N LEU A 144 21.03 17.97 -15.12
CA LEU A 144 20.98 17.16 -16.32
C LEU A 144 20.00 17.74 -17.35
N THR A 145 18.86 18.25 -16.88
CA THR A 145 17.87 18.94 -17.72
C THR A 145 18.46 20.23 -18.31
N ALA A 146 19.18 21.03 -17.51
CA ALA A 146 19.87 22.22 -17.99
C ALA A 146 20.95 21.90 -19.03
N ALA A 147 21.73 20.84 -18.81
CA ALA A 147 22.72 20.36 -19.78
C ALA A 147 22.06 19.94 -21.11
N ILE A 148 20.95 19.20 -21.06
CA ILE A 148 20.19 18.82 -22.25
C ILE A 148 19.67 20.08 -22.98
N GLY A 149 19.05 21.02 -22.26
CA GLY A 149 18.56 22.28 -22.83
C GLY A 149 19.65 23.06 -23.57
N GLY A 150 20.86 23.13 -23.01
CA GLY A 150 22.02 23.76 -23.65
C GLY A 150 22.48 23.05 -24.93
N THR A 151 22.39 21.71 -24.98
CA THR A 151 22.73 20.95 -26.20
C THR A 151 21.66 21.09 -27.29
N VAL A 152 20.38 21.14 -26.91
CA VAL A 152 19.26 21.33 -27.85
C VAL A 152 19.29 22.72 -28.45
N ALA A 153 19.56 23.77 -27.66
CA ALA A 153 19.72 25.14 -28.15
C ALA A 153 20.86 25.24 -29.18
N ARG A 154 22.01 24.60 -28.93
CA ARG A 154 23.13 24.55 -29.89
C ARG A 154 22.74 23.83 -31.18
N LYS A 155 22.11 22.65 -31.07
CA LYS A 155 21.66 21.90 -32.25
C LYS A 155 20.58 22.66 -33.03
N LYS A 156 19.69 23.39 -32.35
CA LYS A 156 18.67 24.24 -32.99
C LYS A 156 19.30 25.41 -33.73
N ALA A 157 20.32 26.08 -33.17
CA ALA A 157 21.04 27.14 -33.87
C ALA A 157 21.77 26.62 -35.13
N VAL A 158 22.38 25.43 -35.06
CA VAL A 158 22.99 24.76 -36.22
C VAL A 158 21.93 24.33 -37.24
N ALA A 159 20.78 23.84 -36.79
CA ALA A 159 19.67 23.48 -37.68
C ALA A 159 19.06 24.71 -38.34
N GLN A 160 18.85 25.81 -37.61
CA GLN A 160 18.33 27.07 -38.14
C GLN A 160 19.28 27.67 -39.18
N THR A 161 20.58 27.75 -38.91
CA THR A 161 21.56 28.21 -39.92
C THR A 161 21.60 27.29 -41.14
N ARG A 162 21.38 25.99 -40.98
CA ARG A 162 21.28 25.04 -42.11
C ARG A 162 19.97 25.19 -42.88
N VAL A 163 18.84 25.36 -42.20
CA VAL A 163 17.52 25.61 -42.81
C VAL A 163 17.52 26.96 -43.52
N GLU A 164 18.14 27.99 -42.95
CA GLU A 164 18.26 29.31 -43.56
C GLU A 164 19.13 29.23 -44.83
N LYS A 165 20.27 28.53 -44.78
CA LYS A 165 21.08 28.21 -45.98
C LYS A 165 20.30 27.42 -47.04
N LEU A 166 19.56 26.38 -46.63
CA LEU A 166 18.76 25.57 -47.55
C LEU A 166 17.55 26.33 -48.09
N SER A 167 16.91 27.19 -47.30
CA SER A 167 15.79 28.03 -47.71
C SER A 167 16.24 29.13 -48.68
N LYS A 168 17.44 29.68 -48.48
CA LYS A 168 18.05 30.65 -49.40
C LYS A 168 18.48 29.99 -50.70
N ALA A 169 18.90 28.72 -50.66
CA ALA A 169 19.14 27.89 -51.85
C ALA A 169 17.84 27.44 -52.54
N ALA A 170 16.77 27.19 -51.79
CA ALA A 170 15.45 26.82 -52.32
C ALA A 170 14.68 28.04 -52.87
N ALA A 171 14.87 29.24 -52.32
CA ALA A 171 14.32 30.48 -52.86
C ALA A 171 14.88 30.84 -54.25
N SER A 172 16.04 30.29 -54.63
CA SER A 172 16.60 30.38 -55.98
C SER A 172 16.16 29.26 -56.94
N SER A 173 15.44 28.26 -56.46
CA SER A 173 14.84 27.22 -57.30
C SER A 173 13.70 26.57 -56.53
N LEU A 174 12.49 27.12 -56.70
CA LEU A 174 11.27 26.53 -56.17
C LEU A 174 10.91 25.33 -57.07
N ASP A 175 11.76 24.31 -57.00
CA ASP A 175 11.58 23.07 -57.74
C ASP A 175 10.73 22.17 -56.84
N GLU A 176 9.42 22.15 -57.11
CA GLU A 176 8.43 21.35 -56.39
C GLU A 176 8.86 19.88 -56.24
N ARG A 177 9.66 19.38 -57.20
CA ARG A 177 10.31 18.07 -57.14
C ARG A 177 11.28 17.90 -55.96
N ALA A 178 12.04 18.93 -55.61
CA ALA A 178 12.97 18.89 -54.49
C ALA A 178 12.22 18.88 -53.15
N ALA A 179 11.11 19.62 -53.04
CA ALA A 179 10.23 19.58 -51.87
C ALA A 179 9.56 18.21 -51.71
N LEU A 180 9.06 17.62 -52.81
CA LEU A 180 8.51 16.27 -52.83
C LEU A 180 9.56 15.23 -52.41
N SER A 181 10.79 15.34 -52.91
CA SER A 181 11.90 14.42 -52.57
C SER A 181 12.35 14.55 -51.12
N ALA A 182 12.35 15.76 -50.56
CA ALA A 182 12.66 15.97 -49.15
C ALA A 182 11.58 15.36 -48.25
N PHE A 183 10.31 15.46 -48.67
CA PHE A 183 9.19 14.87 -47.95
C PHE A 183 9.20 13.34 -47.98
N THR A 184 9.43 12.71 -49.14
CA THR A 184 9.52 11.24 -49.22
C THR A 184 10.66 10.67 -48.39
N LYS A 185 11.84 11.32 -48.40
CA LYS A 185 12.96 10.93 -47.51
C LYS A 185 12.62 11.04 -46.02
N TYR A 186 11.79 12.02 -45.65
CA TYR A 186 11.30 12.15 -44.28
C TYR A 186 10.30 11.04 -43.93
N GLU A 187 9.39 10.71 -44.85
CA GLU A 187 8.45 9.60 -44.69
C GLU A 187 9.18 8.25 -44.50
N ASP A 188 10.19 7.96 -45.33
CA ASP A 188 11.03 6.76 -45.21
C ASP A 188 11.69 6.68 -43.83
N SER A 189 12.13 7.82 -43.27
CA SER A 189 12.71 7.87 -41.93
C SER A 189 11.67 7.59 -40.83
N VAL A 190 10.43 8.04 -41.00
CA VAL A 190 9.33 7.76 -40.05
C VAL A 190 8.95 6.28 -40.11
N GLN A 191 8.84 5.72 -41.31
CA GLN A 191 8.55 4.29 -41.52
C GLN A 191 9.66 3.40 -40.95
N GLN A 192 10.94 3.77 -41.12
CA GLN A 192 12.05 3.06 -40.47
C GLN A 192 11.98 3.11 -38.94
N ALA A 193 11.64 4.27 -38.37
CA ALA A 193 11.50 4.40 -36.92
C ALA A 193 10.33 3.56 -36.39
N ALA A 194 9.20 3.54 -37.10
CA ALA A 194 8.05 2.69 -36.77
C ALA A 194 8.39 1.19 -36.85
N ALA A 195 9.09 0.77 -37.92
CA ALA A 195 9.57 -0.60 -38.07
C ALA A 195 10.52 -1.02 -36.94
N GLN A 196 11.40 -0.13 -36.48
CA GLN A 196 12.29 -0.38 -35.34
C GLN A 196 11.52 -0.56 -34.01
N LEU A 197 10.42 0.18 -33.81
CA LEU A 197 9.56 0.00 -32.65
C LEU A 197 8.85 -1.35 -32.69
N LEU A 198 8.28 -1.70 -33.84
CA LEU A 198 7.63 -2.99 -34.05
C LEU A 198 8.59 -4.17 -33.86
N ALA A 199 9.85 -4.03 -34.31
CA ALA A 199 10.88 -5.05 -34.13
C ALA A 199 11.30 -5.29 -32.67
N ARG A 200 11.09 -4.31 -31.77
CA ARG A 200 11.41 -4.43 -30.33
C ARG A 200 10.29 -5.06 -29.50
N LEU A 201 9.05 -5.10 -30.00
CA LEU A 201 7.90 -5.66 -29.30
C LEU A 201 8.01 -7.16 -28.96
N PRO A 202 8.57 -8.04 -29.82
CA PRO A 202 8.75 -9.46 -29.48
C PRO A 202 9.72 -9.70 -28.31
N ALA A 203 10.69 -8.80 -28.10
CA ALA A 203 11.63 -8.88 -26.98
C ALA A 203 10.95 -8.50 -25.65
N LEU A 204 10.04 -7.54 -25.66
CA LEU A 204 9.22 -7.15 -24.51
C LEU A 204 8.22 -8.24 -24.11
N ALA A 205 7.67 -8.98 -25.09
CA ALA A 205 6.79 -10.13 -24.82
C ALA A 205 7.50 -11.32 -24.13
N ARG A 206 8.83 -11.41 -24.23
CA ARG A 206 9.65 -12.47 -23.58
C ARG A 206 10.12 -12.08 -22.17
N LEU A 207 10.24 -10.79 -21.86
CA LEU A 207 10.63 -10.29 -20.53
C LEU A 207 9.51 -10.44 -19.47
N GLY A 208 8.25 -10.63 -19.88
CA GLY A 208 7.11 -10.88 -18.98
C GLY A 208 6.91 -12.34 -18.52
N ARG A 209 7.84 -13.26 -18.80
CA ARG A 209 7.71 -14.71 -18.43
C ARG A 209 8.53 -15.14 -17.20
N ARG A 210 8.92 -14.23 -16.31
CA ARG A 210 9.51 -14.58 -15.01
C ARG A 210 8.94 -13.73 -13.89
N GLN A 211 7.82 -14.18 -13.33
CA GLN A 211 7.38 -14.09 -11.92
C GLN A 211 5.84 -14.21 -11.89
N PRO A 212 5.27 -15.34 -11.43
CA PRO A 212 3.86 -15.42 -11.13
C PRO A 212 3.65 -14.92 -9.69
N ASN A 213 3.36 -13.64 -9.50
CA ASN A 213 2.72 -13.17 -8.27
C ASN A 213 1.86 -11.93 -8.52
N LYS A 214 0.54 -12.16 -8.35
CA LYS A 214 -0.60 -11.26 -8.09
C LYS A 214 -0.60 -9.87 -8.75
N GLY A 215 -1.42 -9.73 -9.81
CA GLY A 215 -2.06 -8.45 -10.17
C GLY A 215 -1.75 -7.81 -11.53
N ALA A 216 -1.27 -8.56 -12.54
CA ALA A 216 -0.91 -7.96 -13.84
C ALA A 216 -2.11 -7.82 -14.82
N PRO A 217 -2.18 -6.72 -15.60
CA PRO A 217 -3.19 -6.51 -16.63
C PRO A 217 -3.11 -7.58 -17.73
N THR A 218 -4.28 -8.02 -18.19
CA THR A 218 -4.42 -9.13 -19.14
C THR A 218 -3.75 -8.84 -20.48
N LYS A 219 -3.18 -9.88 -21.11
CA LYS A 219 -2.46 -9.86 -22.42
C LYS A 219 -3.21 -9.21 -23.60
N ALA A 220 -4.47 -8.82 -23.43
CA ALA A 220 -5.29 -8.16 -24.45
C ALA A 220 -4.84 -6.71 -24.74
N ASP A 221 -4.25 -5.99 -23.78
CA ASP A 221 -4.06 -4.54 -23.92
C ASP A 221 -2.83 -4.12 -24.75
N LEU A 222 -1.75 -4.89 -24.70
CA LEU A 222 -0.54 -4.59 -25.48
C LEU A 222 -0.65 -5.03 -26.95
N GLY A 223 -1.38 -6.13 -27.23
CA GLY A 223 -1.72 -6.55 -28.59
C GLY A 223 -2.65 -5.57 -29.29
N SER A 224 -3.51 -4.91 -28.51
CA SER A 224 -4.41 -3.84 -28.98
C SER A 224 -3.63 -2.60 -29.44
N LEU A 225 -2.62 -2.14 -28.69
CA LEU A 225 -1.87 -0.93 -29.04
C LEU A 225 -1.02 -1.09 -30.31
N ALA A 226 -0.32 -2.22 -30.47
CA ALA A 226 0.49 -2.48 -31.66
C ALA A 226 -0.37 -2.63 -32.92
N SER A 227 -1.53 -3.30 -32.79
CA SER A 227 -2.51 -3.42 -33.88
C SER A 227 -3.16 -2.07 -34.21
N LEU A 228 -3.44 -1.24 -33.20
CA LEU A 228 -3.95 0.11 -33.38
C LEU A 228 -2.92 1.00 -34.10
N LEU A 229 -1.66 1.02 -33.65
CA LEU A 229 -0.61 1.80 -34.30
C LEU A 229 -0.38 1.36 -35.76
N SER A 230 -0.41 0.05 -36.03
CA SER A 230 -0.25 -0.50 -37.38
C SER A 230 -1.45 -0.18 -38.30
N MET A 231 -2.69 -0.36 -37.81
CA MET A 231 -3.90 0.01 -38.56
C MET A 231 -3.99 1.51 -38.80
N GLU A 232 -3.59 2.32 -37.83
CA GLU A 232 -3.67 3.78 -37.88
C GLU A 232 -2.58 4.35 -38.81
N GLU A 233 -1.38 3.77 -38.82
CA GLU A 233 -0.33 4.07 -39.80
C GLU A 233 -0.76 3.72 -41.23
N HIS A 234 -1.37 2.54 -41.43
CA HIS A 234 -1.90 2.15 -42.74
C HIS A 234 -3.00 3.11 -43.23
N THR A 235 -3.90 3.51 -42.33
CA THR A 235 -4.99 4.45 -42.65
C THR A 235 -4.43 5.85 -42.98
N ARG A 236 -3.41 6.30 -42.26
CA ARG A 236 -2.72 7.58 -42.51
C ARG A 236 -2.06 7.60 -43.89
N ASN A 237 -1.34 6.54 -44.24
CA ASN A 237 -0.65 6.45 -45.53
C ASN A 237 -1.67 6.34 -46.68
N ALA A 238 -2.77 5.60 -46.51
CA ALA A 238 -3.84 5.51 -47.50
C ALA A 238 -4.55 6.86 -47.74
N GLN A 239 -4.89 7.59 -46.66
CA GLN A 239 -5.52 8.91 -46.78
C GLN A 239 -4.58 9.94 -47.42
N PHE A 240 -3.29 9.91 -47.08
CA PHE A 240 -2.31 10.80 -47.67
C PHE A 240 -2.09 10.53 -49.16
N MET A 241 -1.90 9.26 -49.55
CA MET A 241 -1.78 8.88 -50.96
C MET A 241 -3.02 9.24 -51.77
N SER A 242 -4.21 9.16 -51.17
CA SER A 242 -5.45 9.62 -51.81
C SER A 242 -5.44 11.13 -52.10
N VAL A 243 -4.93 11.96 -51.18
CA VAL A 243 -4.79 13.41 -51.40
C VAL A 243 -3.77 13.72 -52.50
N MET A 244 -2.65 13.00 -52.51
CA MET A 244 -1.61 13.18 -53.52
C MET A 244 -2.08 12.75 -54.92
N HIS A 245 -2.78 11.62 -55.03
CA HIS A 245 -3.32 11.14 -56.31
C HIS A 245 -4.50 11.97 -56.83
N ALA A 246 -5.32 12.53 -55.94
CA ALA A 246 -6.38 13.47 -56.33
C ALA A 246 -5.80 14.79 -56.90
N GLY A 247 -4.59 15.19 -56.46
CA GLY A 247 -3.86 16.30 -57.06
C GLY A 247 -3.24 15.98 -58.42
N ALA A 248 -2.62 14.81 -58.56
CA ALA A 248 -1.92 14.42 -59.79
C ALA A 248 -2.87 14.18 -60.99
N SER A 249 -4.08 13.64 -60.74
CA SER A 249 -5.05 13.34 -61.81
C SER A 249 -5.78 14.56 -62.38
N SER A 250 -5.73 15.72 -61.71
CA SER A 250 -6.35 16.96 -62.20
C SER A 250 -5.43 17.78 -63.11
N GLN A 251 -4.16 17.37 -63.28
CA GLN A 251 -3.13 18.19 -63.93
C GLN A 251 -2.95 17.92 -65.44
N GLU A 252 -3.52 16.85 -65.99
CA GLU A 252 -3.27 16.47 -67.40
C GLU A 252 -4.11 17.25 -68.44
N HIS A 253 -5.10 18.08 -68.06
CA HIS A 253 -6.02 18.67 -69.05
C HIS A 253 -6.35 20.17 -68.97
N MET A 254 -5.74 21.01 -68.13
CA MET A 254 -5.97 22.46 -68.23
C MET A 254 -4.75 23.35 -67.93
N LEU A 255 -4.71 24.45 -68.68
CA LEU A 255 -3.67 25.48 -68.77
C LEU A 255 -3.28 26.12 -67.42
N PRO A 256 -2.07 26.69 -67.31
CA PRO A 256 -1.46 27.09 -66.05
C PRO A 256 -1.84 28.53 -65.69
N LEU A 257 -3.03 28.78 -65.17
CA LEU A 257 -3.37 30.10 -64.61
C LEU A 257 -4.13 29.92 -63.30
N SER A 258 -3.44 30.25 -62.20
CA SER A 258 -3.82 30.23 -60.79
C SER A 258 -3.63 28.89 -60.06
N ALA A 259 -2.58 28.85 -59.22
CA ALA A 259 -2.28 27.79 -58.27
C ALA A 259 -3.21 27.85 -57.06
N THR A 260 -4.53 27.82 -57.28
CA THR A 260 -5.47 27.64 -56.17
C THR A 260 -5.63 26.14 -55.92
N PRO A 261 -5.33 25.63 -54.70
CA PRO A 261 -5.58 24.23 -54.37
C PRO A 261 -7.07 23.94 -54.60
N SER A 262 -7.37 22.80 -55.21
CA SER A 262 -8.77 22.45 -55.49
C SER A 262 -9.54 22.37 -54.17
N ILE A 263 -10.83 22.72 -54.18
CA ILE A 263 -11.70 22.64 -52.99
C ILE A 263 -11.64 21.25 -52.34
N VAL A 264 -11.42 20.21 -53.16
CA VAL A 264 -11.25 18.82 -52.74
C VAL A 264 -9.98 18.64 -51.90
N GLN A 265 -8.84 19.22 -52.31
CA GLN A 265 -7.58 19.17 -51.56
C GLN A 265 -7.68 19.90 -50.22
N VAL A 266 -8.32 21.08 -50.20
CA VAL A 266 -8.52 21.86 -48.96
C VAL A 266 -9.35 21.08 -47.95
N ASN A 267 -10.43 20.44 -48.40
CA ASN A 267 -11.28 19.62 -47.53
C ASN A 267 -10.56 18.38 -47.01
N ALA A 268 -9.73 17.74 -47.84
CA ALA A 268 -8.96 16.58 -47.43
C ALA A 268 -7.86 16.94 -46.41
N LEU A 269 -7.15 18.05 -46.61
CA LEU A 269 -6.18 18.58 -45.64
C LEU A 269 -6.85 18.94 -44.31
N ARG A 270 -8.04 19.56 -44.33
CA ARG A 270 -8.81 19.82 -43.09
C ARG A 270 -9.20 18.53 -42.37
N SER A 271 -9.63 17.50 -43.11
CA SER A 271 -9.95 16.19 -42.54
C SER A 271 -8.71 15.54 -41.90
N TYR A 272 -7.56 15.62 -42.59
CA TYR A 272 -6.29 15.11 -42.09
C TYR A 272 -5.84 15.81 -40.79
N VAL A 273 -5.93 17.14 -40.72
CA VAL A 273 -5.62 17.89 -39.49
C VAL A 273 -6.50 17.46 -38.32
N LYS A 274 -7.80 17.23 -38.56
CA LYS A 274 -8.73 16.72 -37.53
C LYS A 274 -8.32 15.32 -37.07
N HIS A 275 -7.94 14.45 -38.00
CA HIS A 275 -7.49 13.10 -37.69
C HIS A 275 -6.22 13.10 -36.82
N CYS A 276 -5.19 13.87 -37.20
CA CYS A 276 -3.97 14.00 -36.39
C CYS A 276 -4.25 14.57 -35.00
N SER A 277 -5.19 15.52 -34.87
CA SER A 277 -5.56 16.10 -33.57
C SER A 277 -6.20 15.05 -32.66
N ALA A 278 -7.19 14.30 -33.18
CA ALA A 278 -7.85 13.23 -32.43
C ALA A 278 -6.87 12.11 -32.01
N MET A 279 -5.87 11.82 -32.84
CA MET A 279 -4.84 10.83 -32.54
C MET A 279 -3.92 11.31 -31.40
N LEU A 280 -3.48 12.56 -31.45
CA LEU A 280 -2.69 13.17 -30.37
C LEU A 280 -3.44 13.14 -29.05
N ASP A 281 -4.73 13.47 -29.04
CA ASP A 281 -5.57 13.44 -27.83
C ASP A 281 -5.65 12.03 -27.23
N LYS A 282 -5.91 11.01 -28.07
CA LYS A 282 -5.98 9.60 -27.64
C LYS A 282 -4.64 9.07 -27.12
N LEU A 283 -3.55 9.47 -27.76
CA LEU A 283 -2.21 9.05 -27.34
C LEU A 283 -1.84 9.74 -26.02
N MET A 284 -2.04 11.05 -25.91
CA MET A 284 -1.74 11.81 -24.70
C MET A 284 -2.54 11.32 -23.49
N SER A 285 -3.80 10.90 -23.66
CA SER A 285 -4.58 10.31 -22.57
C SER A 285 -4.04 8.94 -22.10
N ARG A 286 -3.25 8.25 -22.93
CA ARG A 286 -2.71 6.91 -22.65
C ARG A 286 -1.26 6.92 -22.16
N ILE A 287 -0.47 7.96 -22.41
CA ILE A 287 0.93 8.07 -21.95
C ILE A 287 1.08 7.83 -20.44
N PRO A 288 0.24 8.39 -19.54
CA PRO A 288 0.42 8.19 -18.10
C PRO A 288 0.26 6.73 -17.66
N LEU A 289 -0.40 5.91 -18.49
CA LEU A 289 -0.64 4.49 -18.26
C LEU A 289 0.42 3.60 -18.91
N MET A 290 1.36 4.16 -19.67
CA MET A 290 2.40 3.39 -20.36
C MET A 290 3.56 3.02 -19.43
N PRO A 291 4.16 1.83 -19.62
CA PRO A 291 5.41 1.47 -18.98
C PRO A 291 6.53 2.50 -19.26
N ALA A 292 7.38 2.74 -18.25
CA ALA A 292 8.42 3.78 -18.31
C ALA A 292 9.45 3.56 -19.43
N ASP A 293 9.65 2.32 -19.87
CA ASP A 293 10.54 1.93 -20.96
C ASP A 293 9.96 2.26 -22.36
N VAL A 294 8.63 2.41 -22.47
CA VAL A 294 7.94 2.74 -23.73
C VAL A 294 7.70 4.25 -23.88
N ALA A 295 7.71 4.99 -22.77
CA ALA A 295 7.44 6.43 -22.75
C ALA A 295 8.34 7.28 -23.69
N PRO A 296 9.65 7.03 -23.83
CA PRO A 296 10.50 7.81 -24.74
C PRO A 296 10.11 7.63 -26.21
N SER A 297 9.72 6.41 -26.58
CA SER A 297 9.30 6.08 -27.95
C SER A 297 7.92 6.67 -28.27
N ALA A 298 6.98 6.62 -27.33
CA ALA A 298 5.68 7.26 -27.47
C ALA A 298 5.80 8.78 -27.64
N SER A 299 6.72 9.42 -26.88
CA SER A 299 7.03 10.84 -27.00
C SER A 299 7.58 11.22 -28.39
N GLY A 300 8.46 10.38 -28.96
CA GLY A 300 8.97 10.56 -30.32
C GLY A 300 7.87 10.51 -31.38
N TYR A 301 6.96 9.55 -31.27
CA TYR A 301 5.83 9.39 -32.19
C TYR A 301 4.85 10.58 -32.12
N LEU A 302 4.50 11.03 -30.90
CA LEU A 302 3.68 12.22 -30.68
C LEU A 302 4.27 13.47 -31.30
N SER A 303 5.59 13.66 -31.15
CA SER A 303 6.31 14.78 -31.77
C SER A 303 6.17 14.75 -33.30
N ALA A 304 6.32 13.59 -33.92
CA ALA A 304 6.15 13.42 -35.37
C ALA A 304 4.70 13.72 -35.82
N VAL A 305 3.69 13.17 -35.14
CA VAL A 305 2.28 13.42 -35.48
C VAL A 305 1.92 14.90 -35.30
N SER A 306 2.45 15.58 -34.28
CA SER A 306 2.27 17.02 -34.11
C SER A 306 2.89 17.81 -35.27
N GLN A 307 4.10 17.45 -35.71
CA GLN A 307 4.74 18.09 -36.86
C GLN A 307 3.91 17.94 -38.14
N HIS A 308 3.36 16.75 -38.41
CA HIS A 308 2.45 16.53 -39.55
C HIS A 308 1.21 17.40 -39.49
N ARG A 309 0.58 17.50 -38.30
CA ARG A 309 -0.59 18.36 -38.09
C ARG A 309 -0.25 19.83 -38.37
N ASP A 310 0.88 20.29 -37.87
CA ASP A 310 1.27 21.69 -37.97
C ASP A 310 1.68 22.06 -39.41
N LEU A 311 2.35 21.15 -40.14
CA LEU A 311 2.61 21.29 -41.58
C LEU A 311 1.31 21.34 -42.39
N ALA A 312 0.35 20.45 -42.12
CA ALA A 312 -0.94 20.45 -42.80
C ALA A 312 -1.76 21.71 -42.51
N ARG A 313 -1.67 22.27 -41.30
CA ARG A 313 -2.26 23.57 -40.98
C ARG A 313 -1.59 24.72 -41.73
N ALA A 314 -0.26 24.71 -41.83
CA ALA A 314 0.47 25.72 -42.60
C ALA A 314 0.07 25.69 -44.08
N ALA A 315 -0.09 24.50 -44.67
CA ALA A 315 -0.58 24.34 -46.04
C ALA A 315 -2.01 24.85 -46.26
N LEU A 316 -2.86 24.88 -45.23
CA LEU A 316 -4.22 25.44 -45.29
C LEU A 316 -4.27 26.97 -45.12
N SER A 317 -3.17 27.59 -44.68
CA SER A 317 -3.07 29.04 -44.43
C SER A 317 -2.51 29.83 -45.61
N VAL A 318 -2.02 29.14 -46.64
CA VAL A 318 -1.57 29.69 -47.93
C VAL A 318 -2.76 29.73 -48.89
#